data_AF-A0A9P7CHE0-F1
#
_entry.id   AF-A0A9P7CHE0-F1
#
_cell.length_a   1.000
_cell.length_b   1.000
_cell.length_c   1.000
_cell.angle_alpha   90.00
_cell.angle_beta   90.00
_cell.angle_gamma   90.00
#
_symmetry.space_group_name_H-M   'P 1'
#
loop_
_entity.id
_entity.type
_entity.pdbx_description
1 polymer ?
#
loop_
_entity_poly.entity_id
_entity_poly.type
_entity_poly.pdbx_seq_one_letter_code
_entity_poly.pdbx_strand_id
1 'polypeptide(L)'
;MGAVGVLALALGLWTWSYTTNAQLVANATKDLDQAVRVQKDRMDLKSRIDALLLLQDRMEQLDRYGKEGGITTHLGLYQGTAIREKLLREYNHGMQQVMLAPTVSNLENYLRQVAAERDKLGQGTSSAAESEVLYQNASPTSTNDAYNALKTYLMLGNRKYVEGAHLAQQLTLFWRTWLEANRGQMSREEMVRAAEKLMTFYVAQAGQPSWPQVQNKVTLVSDTRQALGQVMKGQPAMERVYAQIKARAGARVTTTTVDSLIGVERNGRMINGNYAISGAFSRKAWEEYVQDAIKEAATTQLSTPAWVLGTPAQRDLSLAGSPEHVSRELVNLA
;
A
#
# COMPACT_ATOMS: atom_id res chain seq x y z
N MET A 1 27.67 -54.44 -59.49
CA MET A 1 28.15 -53.17 -58.88
C MET A 1 27.01 -52.21 -58.47
N GLY A 2 25.74 -52.65 -58.32
CA GLY A 2 24.59 -51.74 -58.08
C GLY A 2 24.10 -51.62 -56.63
N ALA A 3 24.52 -52.51 -55.71
CA ALA A 3 23.95 -52.56 -54.35
C ALA A 3 24.64 -51.60 -53.34
N VAL A 4 25.92 -51.27 -53.55
CA VAL A 4 26.69 -50.42 -52.62
C VAL A 4 26.38 -48.92 -52.81
N GLY A 5 26.07 -48.48 -54.03
CA GLY A 5 25.72 -47.08 -54.32
C GLY A 5 24.37 -46.64 -53.75
N VAL A 6 23.38 -47.56 -53.71
CA VAL A 6 22.03 -47.26 -53.18
C VAL A 6 22.05 -47.15 -51.66
N LEU A 7 22.86 -47.97 -50.97
CA LEU A 7 23.04 -47.89 -49.51
C LEU A 7 23.80 -46.63 -49.08
N ALA A 8 24.81 -46.20 -49.84
CA ALA A 8 25.54 -44.96 -49.56
C ALA A 8 24.68 -43.71 -49.79
N LEU A 9 23.83 -43.71 -50.83
CA LEU A 9 22.86 -42.63 -51.07
C LEU A 9 21.74 -42.62 -50.03
N ALA A 10 21.24 -43.79 -49.62
CA ALA A 10 20.24 -43.90 -48.56
C ALA A 10 20.80 -43.42 -47.22
N LEU A 11 22.01 -43.82 -46.83
CA LEU A 11 22.66 -43.34 -45.59
C LEU A 11 23.04 -41.86 -45.67
N GLY A 12 23.46 -41.35 -46.83
CA GLY A 12 23.71 -39.92 -47.05
C GLY A 12 22.45 -39.08 -46.90
N LEU A 13 21.32 -39.53 -47.47
CA LEU A 13 20.01 -38.90 -47.32
C LEU A 13 19.46 -39.05 -45.89
N TRP A 14 19.75 -40.15 -45.19
CA TRP A 14 19.36 -40.36 -43.79
C TRP A 14 20.17 -39.48 -42.83
N THR A 15 21.48 -39.35 -43.06
CA THR A 15 22.38 -38.51 -42.25
C THR A 15 22.08 -37.03 -42.50
N TRP A 16 21.80 -36.65 -43.75
CA TRP A 16 21.39 -35.28 -44.08
C TRP A 16 20.01 -34.96 -43.52
N SER A 17 19.05 -35.90 -43.54
CA SER A 17 17.76 -35.74 -42.87
C SER A 17 17.91 -35.58 -41.35
N TYR A 18 18.79 -36.36 -40.72
CA TYR A 18 19.03 -36.25 -39.27
C TYR A 18 19.73 -34.94 -38.89
N THR A 19 20.74 -34.48 -39.65
CA THR A 19 21.41 -33.20 -39.37
C THR A 19 20.53 -32.01 -39.70
N THR A 20 19.71 -32.09 -40.75
CA THR A 20 18.78 -31.02 -41.13
C THR A 20 17.59 -30.98 -40.17
N ASN A 21 17.13 -32.13 -39.67
CA ASN A 21 16.11 -32.21 -38.62
C ASN A 21 16.66 -31.76 -37.26
N ALA A 22 17.91 -32.10 -36.92
CA ALA A 22 18.58 -31.57 -35.74
C ALA A 22 18.82 -30.07 -35.83
N GLN A 23 19.11 -29.53 -37.02
CA GLN A 23 19.19 -28.09 -37.27
C GLN A 23 17.81 -27.43 -37.24
N LEU A 24 16.76 -28.07 -37.75
CA LEU A 24 15.38 -27.57 -37.66
C LEU A 24 14.92 -27.55 -36.20
N VAL A 25 15.24 -28.59 -35.42
CA VAL A 25 14.96 -28.66 -33.98
C VAL A 25 15.81 -27.63 -33.24
N ALA A 26 17.10 -27.47 -33.56
CA ALA A 26 17.96 -26.45 -32.93
C ALA A 26 17.49 -25.03 -33.24
N ASN A 27 17.12 -24.76 -34.49
CA ASN A 27 16.57 -23.48 -34.92
C ASN A 27 15.18 -23.27 -34.30
N ALA A 28 14.32 -24.28 -34.24
CA ALA A 28 13.03 -24.20 -33.56
C ALA A 28 13.19 -23.99 -32.05
N THR A 29 14.18 -24.59 -31.40
CA THR A 29 14.48 -24.32 -29.97
C THR A 29 15.06 -22.94 -29.77
N LYS A 30 15.85 -22.42 -30.71
CA LYS A 30 16.39 -21.06 -30.67
C LYS A 30 15.31 -20.01 -30.96
N ASP A 31 14.41 -20.28 -31.89
CA ASP A 31 13.25 -19.44 -32.22
C ASP A 31 12.22 -19.51 -31.10
N LEU A 32 12.04 -20.66 -30.45
CA LEU A 32 11.24 -20.79 -29.24
C LEU A 32 11.89 -20.05 -28.07
N ASP A 33 13.19 -20.16 -27.86
CA ASP A 33 13.92 -19.41 -26.84
C ASP A 33 13.87 -17.91 -27.11
N GLN A 34 13.94 -17.48 -28.37
CA GLN A 34 13.80 -16.09 -28.78
C GLN A 34 12.36 -15.62 -28.62
N ALA A 35 11.36 -16.43 -28.97
CA ALA A 35 9.94 -16.14 -28.74
C ALA A 35 9.60 -16.09 -27.24
N VAL A 36 10.21 -16.96 -26.42
CA VAL A 36 10.07 -16.98 -24.95
C VAL A 36 10.81 -15.80 -24.32
N ARG A 37 11.94 -15.34 -24.88
CA ARG A 37 12.62 -14.10 -24.45
C ARG A 37 11.82 -12.84 -24.83
N VAL A 38 11.27 -12.80 -26.04
CA VAL A 38 10.38 -11.72 -26.52
C VAL A 38 9.01 -11.75 -25.81
N GLN A 39 8.54 -12.92 -25.38
CA GLN A 39 7.35 -13.07 -24.52
C GLN A 39 7.65 -12.87 -23.03
N LYS A 40 8.87 -13.08 -22.54
CA LYS A 40 9.22 -12.81 -21.13
C LYS A 40 9.07 -11.33 -20.80
N ASP A 41 9.39 -10.46 -21.76
CA ASP A 41 9.13 -9.01 -21.68
C ASP A 41 7.66 -8.64 -21.99
N ARG A 42 6.84 -9.59 -22.48
CA ARG A 42 5.41 -9.42 -22.83
C ARG A 42 4.47 -10.43 -22.15
N MET A 43 4.82 -11.00 -20.99
CA MET A 43 3.78 -11.56 -20.13
C MET A 43 3.05 -10.37 -19.54
N ASP A 44 2.03 -9.92 -20.25
CA ASP A 44 1.22 -8.75 -19.93
C ASP A 44 0.84 -8.79 -18.45
N LEU A 45 1.04 -7.67 -17.75
CA LEU A 45 0.63 -7.50 -16.36
C LEU A 45 -0.81 -7.98 -16.18
N LYS A 46 -1.65 -7.71 -17.19
CA LYS A 46 -3.02 -8.22 -17.28
C LYS A 46 -3.11 -9.73 -17.08
N SER A 47 -2.36 -10.53 -17.85
CA SER A 47 -2.42 -12.00 -17.75
C SER A 47 -1.99 -12.50 -16.38
N ARG A 48 -1.02 -11.84 -15.74
CA ARG A 48 -0.57 -12.19 -14.39
C ARG A 48 -1.63 -11.85 -13.33
N ILE A 49 -2.26 -10.68 -13.45
CA ILE A 49 -3.38 -10.26 -12.60
C ILE A 49 -4.58 -11.21 -12.79
N ASP A 50 -4.93 -11.54 -14.03
CA ASP A 50 -6.03 -12.46 -14.35
C ASP A 50 -5.79 -13.85 -13.76
N ALA A 51 -4.56 -14.36 -13.84
CA ALA A 51 -4.18 -15.63 -13.20
C ALA A 51 -4.32 -15.58 -11.67
N LEU A 52 -3.89 -14.47 -11.04
CA LEU A 52 -4.04 -14.28 -9.59
C LEU A 52 -5.51 -14.21 -9.17
N LEU A 53 -6.35 -13.51 -9.94
CA LEU A 53 -7.79 -13.44 -9.71
C LEU A 53 -8.47 -14.80 -9.84
N LEU A 54 -8.05 -15.61 -10.82
CA LEU A 54 -8.53 -16.98 -10.97
C LEU A 54 -8.14 -17.84 -9.76
N LEU A 55 -6.88 -17.77 -9.31
CA LEU A 55 -6.45 -18.50 -8.11
C LEU A 55 -7.26 -18.09 -6.87
N GLN A 56 -7.49 -16.78 -6.70
CA GLN A 56 -8.33 -16.25 -5.62
C GLN A 56 -9.75 -16.82 -5.69
N ASP A 57 -10.42 -16.74 -6.84
CA ASP A 57 -11.79 -17.27 -7.00
C ASP A 57 -11.87 -18.78 -6.72
N ARG A 58 -10.87 -19.56 -7.15
CA ARG A 58 -10.80 -21.00 -6.83
C ARG A 58 -10.62 -21.26 -5.33
N MET A 59 -9.80 -20.48 -4.64
CA MET A 59 -9.67 -20.59 -3.18
C MET A 59 -10.99 -20.22 -2.47
N GLU A 60 -11.66 -19.16 -2.91
CA GLU A 60 -12.97 -18.75 -2.36
C GLU A 60 -14.05 -19.82 -2.60
N GLN A 61 -14.04 -20.49 -3.76
CA GLN A 61 -14.93 -21.62 -4.04
C GLN A 61 -14.64 -22.82 -3.12
N LEU A 62 -13.37 -23.17 -2.92
CA LEU A 62 -12.97 -24.23 -2.00
C LEU A 62 -13.36 -23.92 -0.55
N ASP A 63 -13.27 -22.64 -0.16
CA ASP A 63 -13.69 -22.15 1.16
C ASP A 63 -15.20 -22.23 1.35
N ARG A 64 -15.99 -21.85 0.34
CA ARG A 64 -17.46 -22.00 0.38
C ARG A 64 -17.87 -23.46 0.45
N TYR A 65 -17.31 -24.31 -0.42
CA TYR A 65 -17.62 -25.74 -0.42
C TYR A 65 -17.19 -26.44 0.88
N GLY A 66 -16.08 -26.03 1.48
CA GLY A 66 -15.65 -26.53 2.79
C GLY A 66 -16.60 -26.15 3.93
N LYS A 67 -17.27 -24.99 3.83
CA LYS A 67 -18.23 -24.49 4.85
C LYS A 67 -19.66 -25.02 4.64
N GLU A 68 -20.09 -25.16 3.39
CA GLU A 68 -21.47 -25.51 3.00
C GLU A 68 -21.63 -26.98 2.61
N GLY A 69 -20.53 -27.71 2.41
CA GLY A 69 -20.53 -29.10 1.94
C GLY A 69 -21.15 -30.08 2.94
N GLY A 70 -21.77 -31.13 2.40
CA GLY A 70 -22.47 -32.16 3.19
C GLY A 70 -21.55 -33.22 3.80
N ILE A 71 -22.10 -34.43 3.98
CA ILE A 71 -21.49 -35.55 4.72
C ILE A 71 -20.08 -35.91 4.23
N THR A 72 -19.78 -35.75 2.94
CA THR A 72 -18.46 -36.05 2.34
C THR A 72 -17.32 -35.17 2.86
N THR A 73 -17.62 -33.95 3.31
CA THR A 73 -16.65 -33.05 3.96
C THR A 73 -16.37 -33.50 5.40
N HIS A 74 -17.40 -33.96 6.12
CA HIS A 74 -17.29 -34.41 7.51
C HIS A 74 -16.62 -35.78 7.67
N LEU A 75 -16.68 -36.63 6.65
CA LEU A 75 -16.00 -37.93 6.63
C LEU A 75 -14.48 -37.84 6.36
N GLY A 76 -13.92 -36.63 6.24
CA GLY A 76 -12.46 -36.42 6.10
C GLY A 76 -11.89 -36.80 4.73
N LEU A 77 -12.74 -37.13 3.75
CA LEU A 77 -12.33 -37.47 2.37
C LEU A 77 -12.04 -36.23 1.51
N TYR A 78 -12.37 -35.03 2.01
CA TYR A 78 -12.17 -33.78 1.30
C TYR A 78 -10.71 -33.31 1.36
N GLN A 79 -10.03 -33.31 0.21
CA GLN A 79 -8.65 -32.81 0.06
C GLN A 79 -8.58 -31.30 -0.22
N GLY A 80 -9.70 -30.57 -0.18
CA GLY A 80 -9.71 -29.18 -0.60
C GLY A 80 -8.89 -28.25 0.29
N THR A 81 -8.63 -28.61 1.56
CA THR A 81 -7.70 -27.88 2.44
C THR A 81 -6.26 -27.94 1.91
N ALA A 82 -5.77 -29.13 1.56
CA ALA A 82 -4.43 -29.34 1.02
C ALA A 82 -4.26 -28.68 -0.37
N ILE A 83 -5.30 -28.73 -1.21
CA ILE A 83 -5.33 -28.04 -2.50
C ILE A 83 -5.29 -26.53 -2.28
N ARG A 84 -6.12 -26.00 -1.36
CA ARG A 84 -6.15 -24.58 -1.03
C ARG A 84 -4.81 -24.07 -0.54
N GLU A 85 -4.11 -24.82 0.32
CA GLU A 85 -2.78 -24.42 0.78
C GLU A 85 -1.75 -24.34 -0.36
N LYS A 86 -1.79 -25.27 -1.32
CA LYS A 86 -0.96 -25.20 -2.52
C LYS A 86 -1.30 -23.97 -3.36
N LEU A 87 -2.59 -23.73 -3.62
CA LEU A 87 -3.05 -22.55 -4.36
C LEU A 87 -2.65 -21.25 -3.66
N LEU A 88 -2.72 -21.20 -2.32
CA LEU A 88 -2.32 -20.03 -1.54
C LEU A 88 -0.82 -19.76 -1.66
N ARG A 89 0.03 -20.80 -1.69
CA ARG A 89 1.48 -20.62 -1.91
C ARG A 89 1.78 -20.04 -3.29
N GLU A 90 1.15 -20.58 -4.34
CA GLU A 90 1.31 -20.06 -5.71
C GLU A 90 0.77 -18.64 -5.85
N TYR A 91 -0.38 -18.36 -5.24
CA TYR A 91 -0.97 -17.03 -5.17
C TYR A 91 -0.03 -16.04 -4.47
N ASN A 92 0.51 -16.40 -3.30
CA ASN A 92 1.44 -15.55 -2.55
C ASN A 92 2.72 -15.28 -3.35
N HIS A 93 3.24 -16.29 -4.06
CA HIS A 93 4.39 -16.14 -4.93
C HIS A 93 4.11 -15.17 -6.08
N GLY A 94 2.96 -15.33 -6.76
CA GLY A 94 2.54 -14.43 -7.82
C GLY A 94 2.27 -13.00 -7.31
N MET A 95 1.61 -12.85 -6.16
CA MET A 95 1.42 -11.55 -5.49
C MET A 95 2.75 -10.90 -5.15
N GLN A 96 3.75 -11.67 -4.73
CA GLN A 96 5.07 -11.13 -4.42
C GLN A 96 5.76 -10.55 -5.65
N GLN A 97 5.72 -11.27 -6.78
CA GLN A 97 6.35 -10.83 -8.02
C GLN A 97 5.60 -9.68 -8.68
N VAL A 98 4.27 -9.82 -8.76
CA VAL A 98 3.43 -8.86 -9.45
C VAL A 98 3.28 -7.64 -8.58
N MET A 99 2.74 -7.76 -7.36
CA MET A 99 2.25 -6.63 -6.57
C MET A 99 3.25 -6.14 -5.51
N LEU A 100 3.85 -7.03 -4.72
CA LEU A 100 4.64 -6.59 -3.57
C LEU A 100 6.01 -6.06 -3.97
N ALA A 101 6.75 -6.74 -4.85
CA ALA A 101 8.11 -6.33 -5.20
C ALA A 101 8.18 -4.89 -5.74
N PRO A 102 7.29 -4.45 -6.66
CA PRO A 102 7.33 -3.07 -7.11
C PRO A 102 6.75 -2.10 -6.07
N THR A 103 5.74 -2.49 -5.29
CA THR A 103 5.24 -1.64 -4.18
C THR A 103 6.34 -1.38 -3.16
N VAL A 104 7.07 -2.41 -2.76
CA VAL A 104 8.19 -2.33 -1.83
C VAL A 104 9.30 -1.46 -2.40
N SER A 105 9.64 -1.62 -3.68
CA SER A 105 10.63 -0.75 -4.35
C SER A 105 10.22 0.73 -4.28
N ASN A 106 8.97 1.04 -4.61
CA ASN A 106 8.43 2.40 -4.52
C ASN A 106 8.46 2.93 -3.08
N LEU A 107 8.06 2.10 -2.12
CA LEU A 107 8.07 2.43 -0.70
C LEU A 107 9.50 2.71 -0.22
N GLU A 108 10.47 1.89 -0.62
CA GLU A 108 11.87 2.11 -0.28
C GLU A 108 12.45 3.38 -0.91
N ASN A 109 12.09 3.67 -2.16
CA ASN A 109 12.51 4.92 -2.82
C ASN A 109 11.93 6.13 -2.09
N TYR A 110 10.65 6.07 -1.70
CA TYR A 110 9.99 7.11 -0.90
C TYR A 110 10.67 7.28 0.46
N LEU A 111 10.96 6.20 1.18
CA LEU A 111 11.65 6.27 2.47
C LEU A 111 13.08 6.81 2.36
N ARG A 112 13.78 6.53 1.26
CA ARG A 112 15.09 7.14 0.96
C ARG A 112 14.96 8.64 0.73
N GLN A 113 13.91 9.09 0.03
CA GLN A 113 13.64 10.50 -0.16
C GLN A 113 13.32 11.20 1.17
N VAL A 114 12.49 10.59 2.02
CA VAL A 114 12.21 11.06 3.39
C VAL A 114 13.50 11.22 4.20
N ALA A 115 14.41 10.24 4.13
CA ALA A 115 15.69 10.30 4.83
C ALA A 115 16.61 11.40 4.28
N ALA A 116 16.61 11.62 2.96
CA ALA A 116 17.39 12.67 2.30
C ALA A 116 16.84 14.08 2.58
N GLU A 117 15.52 14.22 2.66
CA GLU A 117 14.81 15.48 2.92
C GLU A 117 14.51 15.70 4.42
N ARG A 118 15.27 15.04 5.31
CA ARG A 118 15.07 15.10 6.77
C ARG A 118 14.98 16.53 7.34
N ASP A 119 15.71 17.47 6.75
CA ASP A 119 15.75 18.88 7.20
C ASP A 119 14.46 19.64 6.82
N LYS A 120 13.68 19.12 5.87
CA LYS A 120 12.40 19.67 5.40
C LYS A 120 11.19 18.93 5.99
N LEU A 121 11.40 17.83 6.71
CA LEU A 121 10.30 17.10 7.35
C LEU A 121 9.58 18.01 8.36
N GLY A 122 8.26 18.02 8.33
CA GLY A 122 7.42 18.83 9.22
C GLY A 122 7.32 20.31 8.84
N GLN A 123 8.07 20.76 7.83
CA GLN A 123 7.92 22.08 7.20
C GLN A 123 6.98 22.04 5.99
N GLY A 124 6.72 20.85 5.45
CA GLY A 124 5.67 20.64 4.47
C GLY A 124 4.31 20.77 5.12
N THR A 125 3.55 21.81 4.75
CA THR A 125 2.09 21.75 4.82
C THR A 125 1.67 20.49 4.07
N SER A 126 0.72 19.72 4.60
CA SER A 126 -0.03 18.78 3.77
C SER A 126 -0.57 19.62 2.62
N SER A 127 0.04 19.54 1.42
CA SER A 127 -0.41 20.30 0.25
C SER A 127 -1.74 19.71 -0.21
N ALA A 128 -2.78 20.07 0.51
CA ALA A 128 -4.17 19.95 0.12
C ALA A 128 -4.59 21.12 -0.78
N ALA A 129 -3.68 22.04 -1.10
CA ALA A 129 -3.89 23.15 -2.00
C ALA A 129 -3.06 22.93 -3.28
N GLU A 130 -3.76 22.93 -4.42
CA GLU A 130 -3.22 22.93 -5.79
C GLU A 130 -2.63 21.61 -6.29
N SER A 131 -3.49 20.61 -6.42
CA SER A 131 -3.33 19.63 -7.50
C SER A 131 -4.72 19.26 -8.00
N GLU A 132 -4.99 19.56 -9.27
CA GLU A 132 -6.20 19.20 -10.03
C GLU A 132 -6.32 17.67 -10.24
N VAL A 133 -5.65 16.90 -9.39
CA VAL A 133 -5.56 15.45 -9.43
C VAL A 133 -6.42 14.94 -8.30
N LEU A 134 -7.50 14.24 -8.62
CA LEU A 134 -8.47 13.61 -7.71
C LEU A 134 -7.86 12.64 -6.66
N TYR A 135 -6.53 12.52 -6.59
CA TYR A 135 -5.82 11.57 -5.74
C TYR A 135 -4.55 12.21 -5.17
N GLN A 136 -4.48 12.38 -3.84
CA GLN A 136 -3.28 12.89 -3.16
C GLN A 136 -2.22 11.79 -3.03
N ASN A 137 -1.00 12.06 -3.50
CA ASN A 137 0.16 11.21 -3.28
C ASN A 137 0.76 11.47 -1.88
N ALA A 138 1.46 10.47 -1.32
CA ALA A 138 2.18 10.65 -0.06
C ALA A 138 3.26 11.74 -0.22
N SER A 139 3.25 12.76 0.65
CA SER A 139 4.27 13.81 0.62
C SER A 139 5.51 13.37 1.42
N PRO A 140 6.74 13.42 0.86
CA PRO A 140 7.96 13.04 1.58
C PRO A 140 8.33 14.04 2.69
N THR A 141 7.78 15.26 2.66
CA THR A 141 8.00 16.30 3.68
C THR A 141 6.98 16.25 4.81
N SER A 142 5.90 15.46 4.65
CA SER A 142 4.89 15.24 5.68
C SER A 142 5.35 14.18 6.68
N THR A 143 5.48 14.57 7.95
CA THR A 143 5.87 13.67 9.04
C THR A 143 4.88 12.51 9.20
N ASN A 144 3.59 12.75 9.00
CA ASN A 144 2.56 11.73 9.12
C ASN A 144 2.65 10.69 7.99
N ASP A 145 2.86 11.12 6.76
CA ASP A 145 2.93 10.22 5.60
C ASP A 145 4.23 9.39 5.65
N ALA A 146 5.34 10.02 6.02
CA ALA A 146 6.61 9.36 6.26
C ALA A 146 6.51 8.30 7.37
N TYR A 147 5.83 8.61 8.48
CA TYR A 147 5.55 7.65 9.55
C TYR A 147 4.69 6.49 9.08
N ASN A 148 3.60 6.76 8.35
CA ASN A 148 2.68 5.73 7.85
C ASN A 148 3.34 4.82 6.82
N ALA A 149 4.22 5.36 5.98
CA ALA A 149 5.06 4.62 5.05
C ALA A 149 6.04 3.68 5.79
N LEU A 150 6.75 4.20 6.80
CA LEU A 150 7.66 3.38 7.62
C LEU A 150 6.90 2.26 8.33
N LYS A 151 5.75 2.57 8.93
CA LYS A 151 4.88 1.58 9.57
C LYS A 151 4.50 0.47 8.60
N THR A 152 4.08 0.81 7.38
CA THR A 152 3.75 -0.17 6.32
C THR A 152 4.95 -1.03 5.96
N TYR A 153 6.13 -0.45 5.78
CA TYR A 153 7.36 -1.19 5.45
C TYR A 153 7.70 -2.20 6.56
N LEU A 154 7.54 -1.81 7.82
CA LEU A 154 7.79 -2.71 8.94
C LEU A 154 6.74 -3.81 9.09
N MET A 155 5.46 -3.54 8.77
CA MET A 155 4.40 -4.55 8.72
C MET A 155 4.69 -5.64 7.69
N LEU A 156 5.18 -5.26 6.51
CA LEU A 156 5.54 -6.20 5.44
C LEU A 156 6.68 -7.15 5.86
N GLY A 157 7.58 -6.70 6.72
CA GLY A 157 8.66 -7.54 7.26
C GLY A 157 8.26 -8.38 8.47
N ASN A 158 7.16 -8.05 9.15
CA ASN A 158 6.74 -8.80 10.33
C ASN A 158 5.21 -8.86 10.48
N ARG A 159 4.67 -10.06 10.21
CA ARG A 159 3.24 -10.37 10.27
C ARG A 159 2.58 -10.08 11.63
N LYS A 160 3.34 -10.11 12.73
CA LYS A 160 2.83 -9.84 14.08
C LYS A 160 2.27 -8.42 14.22
N TYR A 161 2.77 -7.48 13.43
CA TYR A 161 2.39 -6.08 13.50
C TYR A 161 1.43 -5.66 12.38
N VAL A 162 0.94 -6.60 11.57
CA VAL A 162 0.06 -6.26 10.43
C VAL A 162 -1.28 -5.76 10.93
N GLU A 163 -1.59 -4.52 10.57
CA GLU A 163 -2.93 -3.93 10.74
C GLU A 163 -3.61 -3.89 9.37
N GLY A 164 -4.65 -4.70 9.18
CA GLY A 164 -5.24 -4.94 7.86
C GLY A 164 -5.74 -3.67 7.16
N ALA A 165 -6.50 -2.83 7.85
CA ALA A 165 -7.03 -1.59 7.28
C ALA A 165 -5.92 -0.62 6.83
N HIS A 166 -4.90 -0.42 7.68
CA HIS A 166 -3.75 0.43 7.38
C HIS A 166 -2.95 -0.11 6.20
N LEU A 167 -2.65 -1.41 6.21
CA LEU A 167 -1.85 -2.07 5.18
C LEU A 167 -2.55 -2.00 3.80
N ALA A 168 -3.85 -2.26 3.74
CA ALA A 168 -4.62 -2.20 2.50
C ALA A 168 -4.62 -0.78 1.90
N GLN A 169 -4.85 0.24 2.73
CA GLN A 169 -4.86 1.63 2.30
C GLN A 169 -3.48 2.07 1.77
N GLN A 170 -2.42 1.80 2.53
CA GLN A 170 -1.07 2.25 2.20
C GLN A 170 -0.50 1.52 0.99
N LEU A 171 -0.70 0.21 0.88
CA LEU A 171 -0.26 -0.54 -0.29
C LEU A 171 -0.96 -0.03 -1.55
N THR A 172 -2.26 0.31 -1.48
CA THR A 172 -2.99 0.90 -2.62
C THR A 172 -2.38 2.24 -3.06
N LEU A 173 -1.89 3.06 -2.12
CA LEU A 173 -1.27 4.34 -2.40
C LEU A 173 0.04 4.19 -3.20
N PHE A 174 0.96 3.34 -2.73
CA PHE A 174 2.29 3.15 -3.34
C PHE A 174 2.26 2.28 -4.61
N TRP A 175 1.21 1.48 -4.76
CA TRP A 175 1.02 0.59 -5.91
C TRP A 175 0.41 1.30 -7.12
N ARG A 176 -0.45 2.30 -6.90
CA ARG A 176 -1.21 2.97 -7.96
C ARG A 176 -0.33 3.55 -9.05
N THR A 177 0.72 4.28 -8.68
CA THR A 177 1.64 4.91 -9.64
C THR A 177 2.32 3.87 -10.53
N TRP A 178 2.70 2.72 -9.96
CA TRP A 178 3.31 1.63 -10.71
C TRP A 178 2.30 1.00 -11.67
N LEU A 179 1.09 0.72 -11.20
CA LEU A 179 0.05 0.17 -12.05
C LEU A 179 -0.28 1.08 -13.23
N GLU A 180 -0.43 2.39 -13.00
CA GLU A 180 -0.71 3.35 -14.07
C GLU A 180 0.38 3.35 -15.15
N ALA A 181 1.65 3.20 -14.75
CA ALA A 181 2.79 3.08 -15.65
C ALA A 181 2.85 1.72 -16.38
N ASN A 182 2.38 0.64 -15.74
CA ASN A 182 2.50 -0.74 -16.23
C ASN A 182 1.19 -1.35 -16.75
N ARG A 183 0.11 -0.57 -16.86
CA ARG A 183 -1.25 -1.02 -17.21
C ARG A 183 -1.40 -1.68 -18.59
N GLY A 184 -0.47 -1.42 -19.49
CA GLY A 184 -0.53 -1.91 -20.86
C GLY A 184 -1.86 -1.54 -21.53
N GLN A 185 -2.60 -2.56 -21.96
CA GLN A 185 -3.88 -2.42 -22.65
C GLN A 185 -5.10 -2.39 -21.71
N MET A 186 -4.92 -2.57 -20.40
CA MET A 186 -6.03 -2.53 -19.44
C MET A 186 -6.59 -1.11 -19.29
N SER A 187 -7.92 -1.03 -19.14
CA SER A 187 -8.56 0.21 -18.68
C SER A 187 -8.19 0.50 -17.23
N ARG A 188 -8.23 1.78 -16.85
CA ARG A 188 -7.93 2.21 -15.48
C ARG A 188 -8.89 1.57 -14.46
N GLU A 189 -10.17 1.48 -14.81
CA GLU A 189 -11.21 0.94 -13.94
C GLU A 189 -11.05 -0.56 -13.69
N GLU A 190 -10.74 -1.35 -14.73
CA GLU A 190 -10.50 -2.79 -14.59
C GLU A 190 -9.29 -3.05 -13.70
N MET A 191 -8.20 -2.32 -13.92
CA MET A 191 -6.98 -2.49 -13.15
C MET A 191 -7.16 -2.06 -11.68
N VAL A 192 -7.85 -0.95 -11.40
CA VAL A 192 -8.14 -0.54 -10.02
C VAL A 192 -9.01 -1.57 -9.32
N ARG A 193 -10.10 -2.05 -9.96
CA ARG A 193 -10.96 -3.09 -9.39
C ARG A 193 -10.23 -4.41 -9.13
N ALA A 194 -9.41 -4.85 -10.09
CA ALA A 194 -8.60 -6.06 -9.94
C ALA A 194 -7.59 -5.94 -8.80
N ALA A 195 -6.88 -4.81 -8.73
CA ALA A 195 -5.91 -4.54 -7.67
C ALA A 195 -6.58 -4.51 -6.30
N GLU A 196 -7.71 -3.81 -6.15
CA GLU A 196 -8.45 -3.75 -4.88
C GLU A 196 -8.91 -5.13 -4.40
N LYS A 197 -9.44 -5.96 -5.31
CA LYS A 197 -9.86 -7.34 -5.00
C LYS A 197 -8.68 -8.20 -4.55
N LEU A 198 -7.55 -8.14 -5.25
CA LEU A 198 -6.33 -8.88 -4.89
C LEU A 198 -5.76 -8.40 -3.55
N MET A 199 -5.71 -7.09 -3.33
CA MET A 199 -5.17 -6.48 -2.11
C MET A 199 -6.01 -6.84 -0.89
N THR A 200 -7.33 -6.76 -1.00
CA THR A 200 -8.25 -7.11 0.09
C THR A 200 -8.07 -8.57 0.50
N PHE A 201 -8.00 -9.48 -0.47
CA PHE A 201 -7.77 -10.89 -0.20
C PHE A 201 -6.39 -11.14 0.41
N TYR A 202 -5.33 -10.56 -0.15
CA TYR A 202 -3.96 -10.71 0.36
C TYR A 202 -3.82 -10.25 1.82
N VAL A 203 -4.43 -9.12 2.18
CA VAL A 203 -4.43 -8.60 3.55
C VAL A 203 -5.24 -9.49 4.47
N ALA A 204 -6.37 -10.04 4.01
CA ALA A 204 -7.16 -11.01 4.79
C ALA A 204 -6.36 -12.28 5.13
N GLN A 205 -5.35 -12.64 4.34
CA GLN A 205 -4.48 -13.79 4.58
C GLN A 205 -3.25 -13.47 5.44
N ALA A 206 -3.11 -12.26 5.99
CA ALA A 206 -1.92 -11.86 6.79
C ALA A 206 -1.67 -12.74 8.03
N GLY A 207 -2.71 -13.39 8.57
CA GLY A 207 -2.57 -14.33 9.69
C GLY A 207 -1.93 -15.67 9.32
N GLN A 208 -1.88 -16.02 8.04
CA GLN A 208 -1.39 -17.33 7.57
C GLN A 208 0.14 -17.43 7.70
N PRO A 209 0.69 -18.60 8.08
CA PRO A 209 2.14 -18.80 8.14
C PRO A 209 2.84 -18.67 6.78
N SER A 210 2.14 -18.93 5.69
CA SER A 210 2.65 -18.82 4.32
C SER A 210 2.64 -17.40 3.75
N TRP A 211 2.23 -16.41 4.55
CA TRP A 211 2.17 -15.02 4.11
C TRP A 211 3.59 -14.49 3.81
N PRO A 212 3.82 -13.92 2.62
CA PRO A 212 5.17 -13.57 2.18
C PRO A 212 5.69 -12.38 2.99
N GLN A 213 6.84 -12.56 3.63
CA GLN A 213 7.52 -11.51 4.38
C GLN A 213 8.57 -10.82 3.52
N VAL A 214 8.61 -9.49 3.61
CA VAL A 214 9.60 -8.67 2.93
C VAL A 214 10.83 -8.55 3.82
N GLN A 215 12.02 -8.71 3.23
CA GLN A 215 13.26 -8.47 3.96
C GLN A 215 13.52 -6.97 4.05
N ASN A 216 13.35 -6.42 5.24
CA ASN A 216 13.52 -4.99 5.47
C ASN A 216 15.00 -4.61 5.51
N LYS A 217 15.37 -3.55 4.78
CA LYS A 217 16.73 -2.99 4.80
C LYS A 217 16.98 -2.27 6.11
N VAL A 218 17.87 -2.83 6.93
CA VAL A 218 18.16 -2.33 8.29
C VAL A 218 18.63 -0.87 8.29
N THR A 219 19.50 -0.50 7.34
CA THR A 219 20.01 0.87 7.21
C THR A 219 18.90 1.86 6.88
N LEU A 220 18.06 1.53 5.89
CA LEU A 220 16.92 2.36 5.49
C LEU A 220 15.96 2.60 6.67
N VAL A 221 15.63 1.53 7.42
CA VAL A 221 14.79 1.65 8.61
C VAL A 221 15.44 2.55 9.66
N SER A 222 16.74 2.40 9.91
CA SER A 222 17.48 3.23 10.86
C SER A 222 17.48 4.70 10.45
N ASP A 223 17.78 5.00 9.19
CA ASP A 223 17.88 6.37 8.66
C ASP A 223 16.52 7.08 8.70
N THR A 224 15.45 6.39 8.26
CA THR A 224 14.08 6.94 8.34
C THR A 224 13.65 7.14 9.81
N ARG A 225 13.96 6.21 10.71
CA ARG A 225 13.67 6.38 12.15
C ARG A 225 14.40 7.57 12.75
N GLN A 226 15.64 7.80 12.36
CA GLN A 226 16.41 8.96 12.81
C GLN A 226 15.81 10.27 12.30
N ALA A 227 15.45 10.34 11.01
CA ALA A 227 14.81 11.51 10.42
C ALA A 227 13.47 11.85 11.10
N LEU A 228 12.60 10.85 11.27
CA LEU A 228 11.33 11.01 11.99
C LEU A 228 11.56 11.36 13.46
N GLY A 229 12.52 10.70 14.10
CA GLY A 229 12.87 10.93 15.50
C GLY A 229 13.34 12.36 15.76
N GLN A 230 14.08 12.99 14.86
CA GLN A 230 14.52 14.38 15.00
C GLN A 230 13.33 15.36 14.97
N VAL A 231 12.42 15.21 14.02
CA VAL A 231 11.25 16.08 13.86
C VAL A 231 10.24 15.84 14.98
N MET A 232 10.02 14.57 15.37
CA MET A 232 9.12 14.20 16.47
C MET A 232 9.68 14.54 17.85
N LYS A 233 11.00 14.73 17.98
CA LYS A 233 11.63 15.29 19.19
C LYS A 233 11.50 16.82 19.23
N GLY A 234 11.38 17.49 18.09
CA GLY A 234 11.33 18.96 17.97
C GLY A 234 9.95 19.60 18.12
N GLN A 235 8.85 18.85 17.91
CA GLN A 235 7.48 19.32 18.16
C GLN A 235 6.92 18.70 19.46
N PRO A 236 6.44 19.51 20.44
CA PRO A 236 5.70 19.00 21.58
C PRO A 236 4.61 18.02 21.12
N ALA A 237 4.49 16.88 21.81
CA ALA A 237 3.49 15.85 21.45
C ALA A 237 2.07 16.43 21.35
N MET A 238 1.80 17.49 22.12
CA MET A 238 0.57 18.28 22.16
C MET A 238 0.26 19.00 20.84
N GLU A 239 1.25 19.67 20.25
CA GLU A 239 1.08 20.40 18.99
C GLU A 239 0.74 19.46 17.83
N ARG A 240 1.26 18.23 17.84
CA ARG A 240 0.96 17.21 16.83
C ARG A 240 -0.48 16.71 16.91
N VAL A 241 -0.94 16.41 18.12
CA VAL A 241 -2.32 16.00 18.38
C VAL A 241 -3.27 17.13 17.99
N TYR A 242 -2.96 18.35 18.40
CA TYR A 242 -3.74 19.53 18.03
C TYR A 242 -3.79 19.74 16.51
N ALA A 243 -2.66 19.64 15.80
CA ALA A 243 -2.63 19.75 14.34
C ALA A 243 -3.45 18.66 13.64
N GLN A 244 -3.45 17.42 14.16
CA GLN A 244 -4.27 16.33 13.63
C GLN A 244 -5.77 16.56 13.86
N ILE A 245 -6.15 17.02 15.05
CA ILE A 245 -7.54 17.37 15.38
C ILE A 245 -8.02 18.51 14.47
N LYS A 246 -7.20 19.55 14.30
CA LYS A 246 -7.48 20.69 13.41
C LYS A 246 -7.65 20.27 11.95
N ALA A 247 -6.78 19.41 11.43
CA ALA A 247 -6.87 18.91 10.05
C ALA A 247 -8.16 18.10 9.82
N ARG A 248 -8.53 17.23 10.78
CA ARG A 248 -9.78 16.44 10.70
C ARG A 248 -11.03 17.30 10.86
N ALA A 249 -10.98 18.33 11.70
CA ALA A 249 -12.06 19.30 11.84
C ALA A 249 -12.28 20.08 10.54
N GLY A 250 -11.21 20.51 9.87
CA GLY A 250 -11.27 21.21 8.59
C GLY A 250 -11.79 20.37 7.43
N ALA A 251 -11.64 19.04 7.49
CA ALA A 251 -12.23 18.13 6.50
C ALA A 251 -13.73 17.89 6.72
N ARG A 252 -14.22 18.08 7.96
CA ARG A 252 -15.64 17.85 8.32
C ARG A 252 -16.49 19.11 8.21
N VAL A 253 -15.91 20.28 8.46
CA VAL A 253 -16.61 21.56 8.43
C VAL A 253 -16.02 22.45 7.33
N THR A 254 -16.86 22.82 6.36
CA THR A 254 -16.48 23.64 5.22
C THR A 254 -15.99 25.03 5.66
N THR A 255 -15.06 25.59 4.89
CA THR A 255 -14.53 26.94 5.13
C THR A 255 -15.66 27.96 5.10
N THR A 256 -15.77 28.78 6.15
CA THR A 256 -16.80 29.79 6.27
C THR A 256 -16.21 31.15 5.89
N THR A 257 -16.86 31.86 4.98
CA THR A 257 -16.46 33.21 4.55
C THR A 257 -17.20 34.26 5.36
N VAL A 258 -16.62 35.45 5.49
CA VAL A 258 -17.22 36.59 6.22
C VAL A 258 -18.64 36.90 5.70
N ASP A 259 -18.87 36.75 4.40
CA ASP A 259 -20.19 36.91 3.77
C ASP A 259 -21.25 35.92 4.28
N SER A 260 -20.85 34.67 4.54
CA SER A 260 -21.76 33.65 5.07
C SER A 260 -22.08 33.83 6.56
N LEU A 261 -21.28 34.61 7.30
CA LEU A 261 -21.48 34.87 8.73
C LEU A 261 -22.34 36.11 9.00
N ILE A 262 -22.19 37.16 8.20
CA ILE A 262 -22.90 38.44 8.39
C ILE A 262 -24.27 38.43 7.68
N GLY A 263 -24.44 37.53 6.71
CA GLY A 263 -25.59 37.51 5.82
C GLY A 263 -25.43 38.55 4.72
N VAL A 264 -25.60 38.12 3.46
CA VAL A 264 -25.41 38.95 2.26
C VAL A 264 -26.25 40.24 2.32
N GLU A 265 -27.40 40.20 2.98
CA GLU A 265 -28.32 41.34 3.13
C GLU A 265 -27.83 42.41 4.11
N ARG A 266 -27.05 42.06 5.15
CA ARG A 266 -26.53 43.03 6.14
C ARG A 266 -25.13 43.56 5.80
N ASN A 267 -24.33 42.84 5.02
CA ASN A 267 -22.97 43.26 4.66
C ASN A 267 -22.95 44.40 3.60
N GLY A 268 -24.01 44.57 2.81
CA GLY A 268 -24.16 45.70 1.88
C GLY A 268 -22.99 45.90 0.90
N ARG A 269 -22.20 44.85 0.63
CA ARG A 269 -20.93 44.90 -0.13
C ARG A 269 -19.90 45.93 0.37
N MET A 270 -20.01 46.43 1.61
CA MET A 270 -19.07 47.42 2.16
C MET A 270 -17.76 46.80 2.66
N ILE A 271 -17.78 45.52 3.08
CA ILE A 271 -16.58 44.81 3.54
C ILE A 271 -16.33 43.61 2.61
N ASN A 272 -15.44 43.81 1.62
CA ASN A 272 -14.88 42.73 0.79
C ASN A 272 -13.73 42.05 1.54
N GLY A 273 -14.07 41.31 2.60
CA GLY A 273 -13.10 40.52 3.36
C GLY A 273 -12.90 39.16 2.70
N ASN A 274 -11.96 39.05 1.75
CA ASN A 274 -11.63 37.80 1.03
C ASN A 274 -10.91 36.75 1.92
N TYR A 275 -11.04 36.85 3.24
CA TYR A 275 -10.36 35.96 4.18
C TYR A 275 -11.29 34.78 4.52
N ALA A 276 -11.03 33.63 3.89
CA ALA A 276 -11.70 32.39 4.24
C ALA A 276 -11.13 31.86 5.56
N ILE A 277 -11.95 31.80 6.60
CA ILE A 277 -11.56 31.20 7.87
C ILE A 277 -11.86 29.71 7.78
N SER A 278 -10.88 28.87 8.14
CA SER A 278 -11.08 27.42 8.15
C SER A 278 -12.25 27.05 9.06
N GLY A 279 -13.16 26.20 8.57
CA GLY A 279 -14.31 25.73 9.33
C GLY A 279 -13.92 25.04 10.64
N ALA A 280 -12.66 24.57 10.75
CA ALA A 280 -12.06 24.03 11.97
C ALA A 280 -12.11 24.98 13.19
N PHE A 281 -12.17 26.30 12.96
CA PHE A 281 -12.24 27.31 14.03
C PHE A 281 -13.66 27.82 14.31
N SER A 282 -14.68 27.22 13.68
CA SER A 282 -16.07 27.59 13.93
C SER A 282 -16.56 27.00 15.27
N ARG A 283 -17.51 27.67 15.93
CA ARG A 283 -18.19 27.12 17.12
C ARG A 283 -18.82 25.75 16.84
N LYS A 284 -19.34 25.56 15.62
CA LYS A 284 -19.91 24.29 15.17
C LYS A 284 -18.86 23.17 15.16
N ALA A 285 -17.68 23.42 14.60
CA ALA A 285 -16.58 22.43 14.64
C ALA A 285 -16.12 22.14 16.07
N TRP A 286 -16.12 23.15 16.95
CA TRP A 286 -15.79 22.99 18.37
C TRP A 286 -16.75 22.02 19.08
N GLU A 287 -18.04 22.28 18.97
CA GLU A 287 -19.10 21.52 19.65
C GLU A 287 -19.31 20.13 19.05
N GLU A 288 -19.21 19.97 17.73
CA GLU A 288 -19.49 18.69 17.05
C GLU A 288 -18.32 17.71 17.04
N TYR A 289 -17.06 18.18 17.16
CA TYR A 289 -15.90 17.31 16.95
C TYR A 289 -14.68 17.64 17.81
N VAL A 290 -14.24 18.90 17.85
CA VAL A 290 -12.94 19.24 18.46
C VAL A 290 -12.95 19.00 19.97
N GLN A 291 -14.03 19.36 20.68
CA GLN A 291 -14.10 19.18 22.13
C GLN A 291 -14.00 17.71 22.54
N ASP A 292 -14.72 16.82 21.85
CA ASP A 292 -14.70 15.39 22.15
C ASP A 292 -13.40 14.73 21.69
N ALA A 293 -12.84 15.15 20.55
CA ALA A 293 -11.54 14.70 20.08
C ALA A 293 -10.39 15.10 21.02
N ILE A 294 -10.45 16.29 21.65
CA ILE A 294 -9.48 16.72 22.67
C ILE A 294 -9.63 15.89 23.95
N LYS A 295 -10.86 15.65 24.43
CA LYS A 295 -11.11 14.78 25.60
C LYS A 295 -10.64 13.35 25.36
N GLU A 296 -10.92 12.81 24.19
CA GLU A 296 -10.49 11.48 23.76
C GLU A 296 -8.96 11.41 23.65
N ALA A 297 -8.31 12.43 23.09
CA ALA A 297 -6.85 12.47 22.99
C ALA A 297 -6.14 12.64 24.36
N ALA A 298 -6.80 13.29 25.32
CA ALA A 298 -6.29 13.44 26.68
C ALA A 298 -6.47 12.17 27.55
N THR A 299 -7.47 11.34 27.24
CA THR A 299 -7.76 10.08 27.95
C THR A 299 -7.17 8.85 27.28
N THR A 300 -7.02 8.87 25.96
CA THR A 300 -6.44 7.79 25.17
C THR A 300 -4.93 7.91 25.17
N GLN A 301 -4.23 6.84 25.58
CA GLN A 301 -2.81 6.66 25.32
C GLN A 301 -2.58 6.70 23.79
N LEU A 302 -2.33 7.89 23.24
CA LEU A 302 -1.83 8.06 21.88
C LEU A 302 -0.34 7.67 21.86
N SER A 303 -0.05 6.45 22.26
CA SER A 303 1.27 5.85 22.16
C SER A 303 1.50 5.60 20.67
N THR A 304 2.40 6.37 20.05
CA THR A 304 3.01 5.94 18.79
C THR A 304 3.61 4.56 19.07
N PRO A 305 3.19 3.48 18.38
CA PRO A 305 3.67 2.15 18.71
C PRO A 305 5.19 2.14 18.75
N ALA A 306 5.76 1.87 19.94
CA ALA A 306 7.19 1.94 20.21
C ALA A 306 8.03 1.11 19.22
N TRP A 307 7.42 0.06 18.67
CA TRP A 307 8.04 -0.82 17.66
C TRP A 307 8.31 -0.14 16.31
N VAL A 308 7.56 0.91 15.93
CA VAL A 308 7.75 1.60 14.63
C VAL A 308 9.00 2.48 14.66
N LEU A 309 9.13 3.34 15.69
CA LEU A 309 10.27 4.25 15.82
C LEU A 309 11.49 3.61 16.48
N GLY A 310 11.35 2.44 17.10
CA GLY A 310 12.43 1.76 17.82
C GLY A 310 12.85 2.48 19.11
N THR A 311 12.12 3.51 19.53
CA THR A 311 12.29 4.17 20.82
C THR A 311 11.58 3.32 21.89
N PRO A 312 12.18 3.04 23.05
CA PRO A 312 11.43 2.48 24.18
C PRO A 312 10.20 3.36 24.44
N ALA A 313 9.09 2.73 24.89
CA ALA A 313 7.74 3.30 25.06
C ALA A 313 7.63 4.50 26.04
N GLN A 314 8.70 5.23 26.28
CA GLN A 314 8.81 6.32 27.22
C GLN A 314 8.50 7.66 26.53
N ARG A 315 7.23 7.88 26.21
CA ARG A 315 6.60 9.21 26.12
C ARG A 315 5.10 9.03 25.84
N ASP A 316 4.45 8.35 26.78
CA ASP A 316 3.00 8.46 26.92
C ASP A 316 2.65 9.90 27.27
N LEU A 317 1.58 10.45 26.68
CA LEU A 317 1.03 11.74 27.08
C LEU A 317 0.63 11.77 28.57
N SER A 318 0.40 10.62 29.19
CA SER A 318 0.16 10.47 30.64
C SER A 318 1.37 10.84 31.50
N LEU A 319 2.58 10.90 30.94
CA LEU A 319 3.80 11.33 31.64
C LEU A 319 4.05 12.85 31.48
N ALA A 320 3.25 13.56 30.69
CA ALA A 320 3.31 15.02 30.57
C ALA A 320 2.43 15.74 31.62
N GLY A 321 1.57 15.01 32.35
CA GLY A 321 0.69 15.55 33.39
C GLY A 321 -0.58 14.73 33.57
N SER A 322 -1.46 15.15 34.49
CA SER A 322 -2.79 14.53 34.62
C SER A 322 -3.63 14.75 33.34
N PRO A 323 -4.62 13.90 33.02
CA PRO A 323 -5.48 14.07 31.85
C PRO A 323 -6.16 15.45 31.75
N GLU A 324 -6.43 16.07 32.90
CA GLU A 324 -7.00 17.42 33.02
C GLU A 324 -5.99 18.54 32.73
N HIS A 325 -4.70 18.26 32.88
CA HIS A 325 -3.62 19.17 32.54
C HIS A 325 -3.38 19.15 31.03
N VAL A 326 -3.34 17.95 30.45
CA VAL A 326 -3.20 17.72 29.00
C VAL A 326 -4.39 18.33 28.25
N SER A 327 -5.63 18.11 28.71
CA SER A 327 -6.80 18.73 28.06
C SER A 327 -6.76 20.26 28.11
N ARG A 328 -6.34 20.84 29.25
CA ARG A 328 -6.19 22.30 29.38
C ARG A 328 -5.14 22.88 28.45
N GLU A 329 -3.98 22.23 28.30
CA GLU A 329 -2.96 22.69 27.35
C GLU A 329 -3.42 22.59 25.90
N LEU A 330 -4.12 21.51 25.52
CA LEU A 330 -4.69 21.36 24.18
C LEU A 330 -5.77 22.42 23.87
N VAL A 331 -6.56 22.81 24.87
CA VAL A 331 -7.54 23.91 24.76
C VAL A 331 -6.83 25.26 24.66
N ASN A 332 -5.72 25.47 25.38
CA ASN A 332 -4.94 26.72 25.30
C ASN A 332 -4.23 26.91 23.95
N LEU A 333 -3.98 25.81 23.22
CA LEU A 333 -3.47 25.84 21.85
C LEU A 333 -4.57 26.09 20.79
N ALA A 334 -5.86 26.00 21.18
CA ALA A 334 -7.02 26.16 20.30
C ALA A 334 -7.41 27.63 20.08
#